data_AF-A0A353WQU2-F1
#
_entry.id   AF-A0A353WQU2-F1
#
_cell.length_a   1.000
_cell.length_b   1.000
_cell.length_c   1.000
_cell.angle_alpha   90.00
_cell.angle_beta   90.00
_cell.angle_gamma   90.00
#
_symmetry.space_group_name_H-M   'P 1'
#
loop_
_entity.id
_entity.type
_entity.pdbx_description
1 polymer ?
#
loop_
_entity_poly.entity_id
_entity_poly.type
_entity_poly.pdbx_seq_one_letter_code
_entity_poly.pdbx_strand_id
1 'polypeptide(L)'
;MPTLERIVIQDFRNIGLQELHFSPKINCISGGNGEGKTNLLDAIWYLSMTKSATGSSDRFNFRHGCDSFSIMGSYKMPSGTNSKFSISVSSSGEKRLKKDDKPYDKLSSHIGIL
;
A
#
# COMPACT_ATOMS: atom_id res chain seq x y z
N MET A 1 6.31 -9.94 -14.60
CA MET A 1 6.20 -9.46 -13.20
C MET A 1 4.96 -8.59 -13.09
N PRO A 2 4.28 -8.56 -11.94
CA PRO A 2 3.21 -7.59 -11.68
C PRO A 2 3.72 -6.17 -11.86
N THR A 3 2.90 -5.28 -12.42
CA THR A 3 3.23 -3.86 -12.58
C THR A 3 2.17 -3.02 -11.89
N LEU A 4 2.57 -2.18 -10.94
CA LEU A 4 1.67 -1.24 -10.26
C LEU A 4 1.29 -0.11 -11.21
N GLU A 5 0.02 -0.01 -11.58
CA GLU A 5 -0.50 1.04 -12.48
C GLU A 5 -1.08 2.22 -11.71
N ARG A 6 -1.65 1.95 -10.52
CA ARG A 6 -2.34 2.95 -9.71
C ARG A 6 -2.27 2.59 -8.23
N ILE A 7 -2.08 3.58 -7.37
CA ILE A 7 -2.17 3.42 -5.91
C ILE A 7 -3.10 4.48 -5.32
N VAL A 8 -3.91 4.07 -4.35
CA VAL A 8 -4.70 4.94 -3.48
C VAL A 8 -4.25 4.72 -2.05
N ILE A 9 -3.94 5.80 -1.36
CA ILE A 9 -3.46 5.80 0.02
C ILE A 9 -4.39 6.68 0.83
N GLN A 10 -4.86 6.15 1.96
CA GLN A 10 -5.66 6.86 2.95
C GLN A 10 -5.00 6.75 4.32
N ASP A 11 -4.73 7.90 4.95
CA ASP A 11 -4.27 8.06 6.33
C ASP A 11 -3.00 7.28 6.70
N PHE A 12 -2.07 7.15 5.75
CA PHE A 12 -0.79 6.48 5.95
C PHE A 12 0.33 7.49 6.20
N ARG A 13 0.87 7.52 7.41
CA ARG A 13 1.93 8.43 7.86
C ARG A 13 1.54 9.90 7.62
N ASN A 14 2.25 10.65 6.80
CA ASN A 14 1.87 12.03 6.48
C ASN A 14 0.91 12.14 5.28
N ILE A 15 0.55 11.03 4.62
CA ILE A 15 -0.33 11.02 3.46
C ILE A 15 -1.78 10.94 3.95
N GLY A 16 -2.59 11.93 3.55
CA GLY A 16 -4.02 12.00 3.85
C GLY A 16 -4.81 11.11 2.90
N LEU A 17 -5.40 11.69 1.87
CA LEU A 17 -5.91 10.95 0.72
C LEU A 17 -5.06 11.30 -0.49
N GLN A 18 -4.47 10.31 -1.14
CA GLN A 18 -3.80 10.51 -2.41
C GLN A 18 -4.05 9.34 -3.36
N GLU A 19 -4.35 9.68 -4.61
CA GLU A 19 -4.38 8.76 -5.73
C GLU A 19 -3.28 9.13 -6.72
N LEU A 20 -2.50 8.14 -7.17
CA LEU A 20 -1.40 8.31 -8.12
C LEU A 20 -1.49 7.24 -9.20
N HIS A 21 -1.21 7.64 -10.43
CA HIS A 21 -1.05 6.76 -11.58
C HIS A 21 0.42 6.71 -11.99
N PHE A 22 0.93 5.51 -12.27
CA PHE A 22 2.32 5.30 -12.60
C PHE A 22 2.53 5.17 -14.10
N SER A 23 3.63 5.74 -14.57
CA SER A 23 4.18 5.47 -15.89
C SER A 23 4.62 4.01 -16.00
N PRO A 24 4.46 3.36 -17.17
CA PRO A 24 4.94 1.99 -17.40
C PRO A 24 6.47 1.91 -17.49
N LYS A 25 7.18 3.05 -17.51
CA LYS A 25 8.64 3.11 -17.58
C LYS A 25 9.21 3.59 -16.23
N ILE A 26 9.75 4.80 -16.22
CA ILE A 26 10.41 5.40 -15.05
C ILE A 26 9.42 6.34 -14.37
N ASN A 27 9.36 6.25 -13.04
CA ASN A 27 8.60 7.13 -12.18
C ASN A 27 9.58 7.87 -11.27
N CYS A 28 9.64 9.20 -11.39
CA CYS A 28 10.51 10.04 -10.58
C CYS A 28 9.70 10.66 -9.44
N ILE A 29 10.08 10.37 -8.20
CA ILE A 29 9.46 10.94 -7.00
C ILE A 29 10.42 11.99 -6.42
N SER A 30 10.07 13.26 -6.54
CA SER A 30 10.89 14.40 -6.09
C SER A 30 10.10 15.35 -5.20
N GLY A 31 10.81 16.19 -4.44
CA GLY A 31 10.23 17.10 -3.45
C GLY A 31 11.14 17.32 -2.24
N GLY A 32 10.74 18.22 -1.35
CA GLY A 32 11.49 18.55 -0.12
C GLY A 32 11.60 17.40 0.89
N ASN A 33 12.46 17.55 1.89
CA ASN A 33 12.54 16.61 3.00
C ASN A 33 11.26 16.67 3.83
N GLY A 34 10.75 15.51 4.26
CA GLY A 34 9.48 15.43 5.00
C GLY A 34 8.21 15.42 4.14
N GLU A 35 8.32 15.62 2.82
CA GLU A 35 7.16 15.67 1.89
C GLU A 35 6.55 14.28 1.56
N GLY A 36 6.94 13.22 2.26
CA GLY A 36 6.28 11.90 2.10
C GLY A 36 6.80 11.01 0.97
N LYS A 37 7.90 11.36 0.29
CA LYS A 37 8.52 10.52 -0.76
C LYS A 37 8.79 9.08 -0.29
N THR A 38 9.48 8.93 0.85
CA THR A 38 9.76 7.62 1.45
C THR A 38 8.49 6.95 1.97
N ASN A 39 7.48 7.72 2.39
CA ASN A 39 6.21 7.18 2.86
C ASN A 39 5.38 6.60 1.70
N LEU A 40 5.45 7.19 0.51
CA LEU A 40 4.88 6.62 -0.71
C LEU A 40 5.56 5.28 -1.06
N LEU A 41 6.90 5.23 -1.02
CA LEU A 41 7.64 3.99 -1.24
C LEU A 41 7.30 2.92 -0.18
N ASP A 42 7.18 3.33 1.09
CA ASP A 42 6.78 2.44 2.17
C ASP A 42 5.33 1.96 2.01
N ALA A 43 4.42 2.76 1.47
CA ALA A 43 3.06 2.32 1.16
C ALA A 43 3.04 1.25 0.05
N ILE A 44 3.84 1.43 -1.01
CA ILE A 44 4.01 0.43 -2.06
C ILE A 44 4.59 -0.87 -1.47
N TRP A 45 5.65 -0.75 -0.67
CA TRP A 45 6.26 -1.88 0.04
C TRP A 45 5.28 -2.59 0.97
N TYR A 46 4.51 -1.82 1.74
CA TYR A 46 3.55 -2.33 2.71
C TYR A 46 2.47 -3.16 2.00
N LEU A 47 2.05 -2.73 0.80
CA LEU A 47 1.10 -3.49 0.01
C LEU A 47 1.65 -4.87 -0.36
N SER A 48 2.94 -4.99 -0.72
CA SER A 48 3.59 -6.27 -1.05
C SER A 48 3.95 -7.13 0.17
N MET A 49 4.32 -6.51 1.28
CA MET A 49 4.95 -7.19 2.43
C MET A 49 4.06 -7.28 3.66
N THR A 50 2.89 -6.63 3.67
CA THR A 50 1.93 -6.55 4.77
C THR A 50 2.47 -5.90 6.07
N LYS A 51 3.64 -5.27 5.98
CA LYS A 51 4.35 -4.57 7.05
C LYS A 51 5.24 -3.46 6.47
N SER A 52 5.57 -2.47 7.29
CA SER A 52 6.48 -1.40 6.88
C SER A 52 7.91 -1.92 6.67
N ALA A 53 8.65 -1.26 5.77
CA ALA A 53 10.08 -1.48 5.58
C ALA A 53 10.92 -0.91 6.73
N THR A 54 10.42 0.11 7.44
CA THR A 54 11.20 0.89 8.42
C THR A 54 10.70 0.74 9.85
N GLY A 55 9.46 0.30 10.06
CA GLY A 55 8.84 0.17 11.38
C GLY A 55 8.39 -1.25 11.69
N SER A 56 8.47 -1.64 12.97
CA SER A 56 8.03 -2.96 13.45
C SER A 56 6.54 -3.04 13.80
N SER A 57 5.88 -1.90 14.08
CA SER A 57 4.48 -1.86 14.52
C SER A 57 3.63 -1.01 13.60
N ASP A 58 2.44 -1.51 13.26
CA ASP A 58 1.50 -0.83 12.35
C ASP A 58 0.97 0.49 12.89
N ARG A 59 0.93 0.67 14.21
CA ARG A 59 0.48 1.91 14.84
C ARG A 59 1.28 3.13 14.40
N PHE A 60 2.55 2.93 14.03
CA PHE A 60 3.44 4.00 13.59
C PHE A 60 3.19 4.42 12.14
N ASN A 61 2.35 3.67 11.41
CA ASN A 61 1.94 4.00 10.05
C ASN A 61 0.64 4.80 10.01
N PHE A 62 -0.04 4.99 11.14
CA PHE A 62 -1.24 5.82 11.20
C PHE A 62 -0.88 7.27 11.00
N ARG A 63 -1.67 7.97 10.19
CA ARG A 63 -1.60 9.43 10.14
C ARG A 63 -1.96 10.00 11.50
N HIS A 64 -1.29 11.09 11.88
CA HIS A 64 -1.49 11.71 13.17
C HIS A 64 -2.97 12.09 13.37
N GLY A 65 -3.57 11.62 14.46
CA GLY A 65 -4.99 11.82 14.78
C GLY A 65 -5.94 10.81 14.13
N CYS A 66 -5.44 9.90 13.28
CA CYS A 66 -6.22 8.82 12.69
C CYS A 66 -6.00 7.51 13.45
N ASP A 67 -7.00 6.64 13.39
CA ASP A 67 -7.01 5.34 14.06
C ASP A 67 -6.90 4.17 13.08
N SER A 68 -6.79 4.46 11.79
CA SER A 68 -6.74 3.48 10.72
C SER A 68 -6.05 4.06 9.48
N PHE A 69 -5.64 3.16 8.59
CA PHE A 69 -5.18 3.51 7.24
C PHE A 69 -5.62 2.45 6.24
N SER A 70 -5.61 2.82 4.96
CA SER A 70 -5.74 1.85 3.88
C SER A 70 -4.85 2.18 2.69
N ILE A 71 -4.40 1.13 2.02
CA ILE A 71 -3.61 1.21 0.79
C ILE A 71 -4.26 0.27 -0.21
N MET A 72 -4.46 0.73 -1.43
CA MET A 72 -5.01 -0.07 -2.51
C MET A 72 -4.22 0.15 -3.79
N GLY A 73 -3.79 -0.94 -4.42
CA GLY A 73 -3.03 -0.93 -5.66
C GLY A 73 -3.80 -1.65 -6.77
N SER A 74 -3.77 -1.08 -7.96
CA SER A 74 -4.22 -1.74 -9.19
C SER A 74 -2.98 -2.21 -9.96
N TYR A 75 -2.92 -3.51 -10.24
CA TYR A 75 -1.77 -4.14 -10.88
C TYR A 75 -2.15 -4.79 -12.20
N LYS A 76 -1.28 -4.63 -13.19
CA LYS A 76 -1.24 -5.48 -14.37
C LYS A 76 -0.47 -6.76 -14.05
N MET A 77 -1.15 -7.90 -14.09
CA MET A 77 -0.56 -9.20 -13.75
C MET A 77 0.15 -9.82 -14.96
N PRO A 78 1.12 -10.74 -14.75
CA PRO A 78 1.79 -11.45 -15.84
C PRO A 78 0.84 -12.23 -16.77
N SER A 79 -0.31 -12.65 -16.26
CA SER A 79 -1.39 -13.29 -17.03
C SER A 79 -2.09 -12.35 -18.03
N GLY A 80 -1.79 -11.06 -18.00
CA GLY A 80 -2.48 -10.03 -18.80
C GLY A 80 -3.77 -9.51 -18.16
N THR A 81 -4.18 -10.07 -17.02
CA THR A 81 -5.35 -9.60 -16.26
C THR A 81 -4.98 -8.44 -15.33
N ASN A 82 -5.94 -7.57 -15.06
CA ASN A 82 -5.81 -6.57 -14.00
C ASN A 82 -6.32 -7.15 -12.68
N SER A 83 -5.60 -6.90 -11.59
CA SER A 83 -6.02 -7.27 -10.25
C SER A 83 -5.88 -6.09 -9.29
N LYS A 84 -6.82 -5.99 -8.36
CA LYS A 84 -6.84 -5.00 -7.28
C LYS A 84 -6.41 -5.66 -5.99
N PHE A 85 -5.45 -5.07 -5.29
CA PHE A 85 -5.03 -5.50 -3.96
C PHE A 85 -5.27 -4.37 -2.99
N SER A 86 -5.84 -4.66 -1.82
CA SER A 86 -6.09 -3.64 -0.80
C SER A 86 -5.80 -4.18 0.59
N ILE A 87 -5.10 -3.38 1.39
CA ILE A 87 -4.88 -3.64 2.80
C ILE A 87 -5.44 -2.49 3.63
N SER A 88 -6.15 -2.81 4.71
CA SER A 88 -6.63 -1.84 5.69
C SER A 88 -6.25 -2.30 7.09
N VAL A 89 -5.80 -1.37 7.92
CA VAL A 89 -5.42 -1.64 9.30
C VAL A 89 -6.10 -0.64 10.20
N SER A 90 -6.61 -1.09 11.35
CA SER A 90 -7.18 -0.24 12.38
C SER A 90 -6.49 -0.43 13.75
N SER A 91 -6.66 0.55 14.62
CA SER A 91 -6.16 0.58 15.99
C SER A 91 -6.74 -0.54 16.87
N SER A 92 -7.88 -1.12 16.47
CA SER A 92 -8.47 -2.31 17.10
C SER A 92 -7.62 -3.58 16.94
N GLY A 93 -6.59 -3.54 16.09
CA GLY A 93 -5.76 -4.70 15.74
C GLY A 93 -6.24 -5.44 14.49
N GLU A 94 -7.39 -5.04 13.93
CA GLU A 94 -7.87 -5.60 12.68
C GLU A 94 -6.99 -5.20 11.49
N LYS A 95 -6.49 -6.20 10.77
CA LYS A 95 -5.75 -6.07 9.51
C LYS A 95 -6.43 -6.93 8.44
N ARG A 96 -7.05 -6.28 7.46
CA ARG A 96 -7.77 -6.95 6.36
C ARG A 96 -7.00 -6.74 5.06
N LEU A 97 -6.66 -7.84 4.40
CA LEU A 97 -6.09 -7.83 3.06
C LEU A 97 -7.07 -8.48 2.09
N LYS A 98 -7.22 -7.90 0.89
CA LYS A 98 -8.11 -8.41 -0.15
C LYS A 98 -7.41 -8.41 -1.51
N LYS A 99 -7.78 -9.39 -2.35
CA LYS A 99 -7.52 -9.42 -3.79
C LYS A 99 -8.86 -9.46 -4.51
N ASP A 100 -9.11 -8.52 -5.41
CA ASP A 100 -10.35 -8.41 -6.19
C ASP A 100 -11.59 -8.50 -5.28
N ASP A 101 -11.53 -7.72 -4.18
CA ASP A 101 -12.52 -7.63 -3.10
C ASP A 101 -12.77 -8.92 -2.28
N LYS A 102 -12.06 -10.01 -2.60
CA LYS A 102 -12.07 -11.26 -1.81
C LYS A 102 -10.99 -11.19 -0.72
N PRO A 103 -11.34 -11.42 0.56
CA PRO A 103 -10.37 -11.41 1.64
C PRO A 103 -9.39 -12.58 1.55
N TYR A 104 -8.17 -12.37 2.04
CA TYR A 104 -7.22 -13.45 2.29
C TYR A 104 -7.52 -14.14 3.62
N ASP A 105 -7.42 -15.46 3.65
CA ASP A 105 -7.51 -16.24 4.90
C ASP A 105 -6.26 -16.06 5.78
N LYS A 106 -5.10 -15.91 5.13
CA LYS A 106 -3.80 -15.71 5.79
C LYS A 106 -3.00 -14.64 5.07
N LEU A 107 -2.45 -13.69 5.83
CA LEU A 107 -1.58 -12.64 5.29
C LEU A 107 -0.31 -13.20 4.64
N SER A 108 0.24 -14.29 5.18
CA SER A 108 1.43 -14.94 4.62
C SER A 108 1.23 -15.46 3.20
N SER A 109 -0.01 -15.82 2.82
CA SER A 109 -0.35 -16.24 1.47
C SER A 109 -0.25 -15.12 0.44
N HIS A 110 -0.10 -13.86 0.87
CA HIS A 110 0.10 -12.73 -0.02
C HIS A 110 1.57 -12.53 -0.42
N ILE A 111 2.50 -12.88 0.45
CA ILE A 111 3.92 -12.59 0.27
C ILE A 111 4.43 -13.32 -0.98
N GLY A 112 5.05 -12.57 -1.90
CA GLY A 112 5.57 -13.08 -3.16
C GLY A 112 4.57 -13.10 -4.33
N ILE A 113 3.33 -12.63 -4.13
CA ILE A 113 2.37 -12.44 -5.23
C ILE A 113 2.65 -11.16 -6.04
N LEU A 114 3.06 -10.09 -5.35
CA LEU A 114 3.33 -8.76 -5.92
C LEU A 114 4.82 -8.53 -6.16
#